data_AF-A0A146FGZ5-F1
#
_entry.id   AF-A0A146FGZ5-F1
#
_cell.length_a   1.000
_cell.length_b   1.000
_cell.length_c   1.000
_cell.angle_alpha   90.00
_cell.angle_beta   90.00
_cell.angle_gamma   90.00
#
_symmetry.space_group_name_H-M   'P 1'
#
loop_
_entity.id
_entity.type
_entity.pdbx_description
1 polymer ?
#
loop_
_entity_poly.entity_id
_entity_poly.type
_entity_poly.pdbx_seq_one_letter_code
_entity_poly.pdbx_strand_id
1 'polypeptide(L)'
;MTRIVTLTNGDALRTQRHNVYGDADSIQHFYIEFGNPSPGPKMGCAHHGVELIYLFDAFHEQLVELDEMSTGQGVVKHMELVRVQDHWIGFIVRRAVQKVGDKEVLVKGEDGDTRVEMLHEMSRWVERKRRLEVLGRDVKSMIWVFWALG
;
A
#
# COMPACT_ATOMS: atom_id res chain seq x y z
N MET A 1 6.97 9.59 22.52
CA MET A 1 7.86 10.69 22.06
C MET A 1 8.42 10.27 20.71
N THR A 2 7.75 10.62 19.61
CA THR A 2 8.09 10.11 18.26
C THR A 2 9.03 11.09 17.58
N ARG A 3 10.28 10.67 17.37
CA ARG A 3 11.33 11.46 16.72
C ARG A 3 11.24 11.21 15.22
N ILE A 4 10.69 12.15 14.46
CA ILE A 4 10.78 12.11 12.99
C ILE A 4 12.20 12.54 12.63
N VAL A 5 13.02 11.58 12.19
CA VAL A 5 14.39 11.83 11.75
C VAL A 5 14.38 12.03 10.25
N THR A 6 14.69 13.24 9.80
CA THR A 6 14.88 13.57 8.38
C THR A 6 16.25 13.02 7.94
N LEU A 7 16.28 11.92 7.20
CA LEU A 7 17.53 11.35 6.67
C LEU A 7 17.56 11.47 5.14
N THR A 8 18.56 12.20 4.64
CA THR A 8 18.74 12.56 3.24
C THR A 8 19.58 11.55 2.44
N ASN A 9 19.96 10.40 3.00
CA ASN A 9 20.78 9.39 2.35
C ASN A 9 20.22 7.97 2.52
N GLY A 10 20.19 7.20 1.43
CA GLY A 10 19.65 5.82 1.40
C GLY A 10 20.34 4.85 2.36
N ASP A 11 21.65 5.04 2.60
CA ASP A 11 22.42 4.22 3.54
C ASP A 11 22.02 4.47 5.00
N ALA A 12 21.68 5.70 5.37
CA ALA A 12 21.28 6.04 6.74
C ALA A 12 19.93 5.43 7.11
N LEU A 13 18.99 5.34 6.16
CA LEU A 13 17.73 4.64 6.34
C LEU A 13 17.93 3.13 6.46
N ARG A 14 18.88 2.54 5.71
CA ARG A 14 19.19 1.10 5.81
C ARG A 14 19.74 0.75 7.19
N THR A 15 20.68 1.55 7.69
CA THR A 15 21.24 1.41 9.05
C THR A 15 20.21 1.64 10.14
N GLN A 16 19.36 2.67 10.02
CA GLN A 16 18.27 2.90 10.97
C GLN A 16 17.29 1.71 10.98
N ARG A 17 16.96 1.16 9.81
CA ARG A 17 16.02 0.04 9.68
C ARG A 17 16.58 -1.25 10.29
N HIS A 18 17.84 -1.57 10.03
CA HIS A 18 18.52 -2.69 10.69
C HIS A 18 18.52 -2.53 12.21
N ASN A 19 18.76 -1.31 12.71
CA ASN A 19 18.76 -1.04 14.15
C ASN A 19 17.37 -1.13 14.80
N VAL A 20 16.28 -0.85 14.08
CA VAL A 20 14.91 -0.88 14.61
C VAL A 20 14.25 -2.24 14.44
N TYR A 21 14.48 -2.92 13.33
CA TYR A 21 13.78 -4.15 12.94
C TYR A 21 14.67 -5.41 12.92
N GLY A 22 15.96 -5.29 13.24
CA GLY A 22 16.93 -6.39 13.17
C GLY A 22 17.26 -6.80 11.73
N ASP A 23 17.72 -8.05 11.57
CA ASP A 23 17.90 -8.71 10.26
C ASP A 23 16.53 -9.06 9.67
N ALA A 24 15.78 -8.05 9.23
CA ALA A 24 14.67 -8.30 8.32
C ALA A 24 15.25 -8.88 7.02
N ASP A 25 15.10 -10.19 6.80
CA ASP A 25 15.63 -10.92 5.63
C ASP A 25 15.26 -10.24 4.28
N SER A 26 14.15 -9.48 4.24
CA SER A 26 13.81 -8.60 3.12
C SER A 26 12.69 -7.62 3.48
N ILE A 27 12.75 -6.38 2.98
CA ILE A 27 11.63 -5.44 2.98
C ILE A 27 10.85 -5.63 1.69
N GLN A 28 9.53 -5.76 1.80
CA GLN A 28 8.64 -5.95 0.66
C GLN A 28 7.73 -4.73 0.50
N HIS A 29 7.82 -4.06 -0.65
CA HIS A 29 6.97 -2.92 -0.98
C HIS A 29 5.76 -3.41 -1.77
N PHE A 30 4.55 -2.98 -1.37
CA PHE A 30 3.34 -3.25 -2.13
C PHE A 30 2.51 -1.97 -2.34
N TYR A 31 1.64 -2.01 -3.35
CA TYR A 31 0.69 -0.95 -3.66
C TYR A 31 -0.66 -1.55 -4.06
N ILE A 32 -1.75 -0.92 -3.61
CA ILE A 32 -3.12 -1.36 -3.89
C ILE A 32 -3.83 -0.32 -4.74
N GLU A 33 -4.44 -0.78 -5.83
CA GLU A 33 -5.22 0.04 -6.77
C GLU A 33 -6.72 -0.13 -6.61
N PHE A 34 -7.18 -1.27 -6.10
CA PHE A 34 -8.60 -1.50 -5.87
C PHE A 34 -9.15 -0.64 -4.72
N GLY A 35 -10.40 -0.21 -4.90
CA GLY A 35 -11.03 0.77 -4.05
C GLY A 35 -12.04 0.23 -3.04
N ASN A 36 -12.66 1.18 -2.34
CA ASN A 36 -13.71 0.91 -1.37
C ASN A 36 -14.96 0.35 -2.08
N PRO A 37 -15.43 -0.86 -1.71
CA PRO A 37 -16.58 -1.49 -2.35
C PRO A 37 -17.92 -0.90 -1.91
N SER A 38 -17.94 -0.15 -0.79
CA SER A 38 -19.17 0.35 -0.20
C SER A 38 -19.71 1.59 -0.94
N PRO A 39 -21.05 1.72 -1.08
CA PRO A 39 -21.66 2.90 -1.66
C PRO A 39 -21.28 4.20 -0.94
N GLY A 40 -21.00 5.25 -1.70
CA GLY A 40 -20.77 6.59 -1.16
C GLY A 40 -19.69 7.37 -1.91
N PRO A 41 -19.29 8.55 -1.37
CA PRO A 41 -18.37 9.47 -2.05
C PRO A 41 -16.96 8.91 -2.34
N LYS A 42 -16.60 7.78 -1.73
CA LYS A 42 -15.31 7.11 -1.89
C LYS A 42 -15.43 5.73 -2.54
N MET A 43 -16.61 5.36 -3.03
CA MET A 43 -16.82 4.10 -3.75
C MET A 43 -15.83 4.01 -4.92
N GLY A 44 -15.18 2.86 -5.07
CA GLY A 44 -14.17 2.60 -6.10
C GLY A 44 -12.82 3.32 -5.91
N CYS A 45 -12.66 4.17 -4.87
CA CYS A 45 -11.40 4.87 -4.64
C CYS A 45 -10.46 4.07 -3.73
N ALA A 46 -9.22 3.82 -4.17
CA ALA A 46 -8.15 3.37 -3.29
C ALA A 46 -7.72 4.52 -2.38
N HIS A 47 -8.05 4.44 -1.09
CA HIS A 47 -7.74 5.46 -0.09
C HIS A 47 -7.09 4.85 1.15
N HIS A 48 -6.65 5.70 2.08
CA HIS A 48 -6.04 5.24 3.33
C HIS A 48 -6.96 4.26 4.07
N GLY A 49 -6.43 3.07 4.39
CA GLY A 49 -7.12 2.02 5.13
C GLY A 49 -8.04 1.14 4.29
N VAL A 50 -8.16 1.36 2.98
CA VAL A 50 -9.01 0.53 2.10
C VAL A 50 -8.57 -0.93 2.08
N GLU A 51 -7.28 -1.18 2.22
CA GLU A 51 -6.68 -2.50 2.23
C GLU A 51 -7.15 -3.37 3.39
N LEU A 52 -7.56 -2.74 4.50
CA LEU A 52 -7.98 -3.44 5.71
C LEU A 52 -9.32 -4.16 5.51
N ILE A 53 -10.15 -3.67 4.58
CA ILE A 53 -11.40 -4.32 4.17
C ILE A 53 -11.12 -5.73 3.63
N TYR A 54 -10.06 -5.85 2.84
CA TYR A 54 -9.70 -7.08 2.15
C TYR A 54 -8.73 -7.95 2.96
N LEU A 55 -7.98 -7.39 3.91
CA LEU A 55 -6.90 -8.10 4.62
C LEU A 55 -7.37 -8.93 5.83
N PHE A 56 -8.37 -8.48 6.57
CA PHE A 56 -8.73 -9.08 7.87
C PHE A 56 -9.93 -10.04 7.83
N ASP A 57 -10.48 -10.31 6.65
CA ASP A 57 -11.68 -11.15 6.45
C ASP A 57 -12.92 -10.66 7.25
N ALA A 58 -12.85 -9.47 7.85
CA ALA A 58 -13.90 -8.91 8.70
C ALA A 58 -15.18 -8.52 7.94
N PHE A 59 -15.08 -8.44 6.60
CA PHE A 59 -16.17 -8.05 5.71
C PHE A 59 -16.56 -9.15 4.72
N HIS A 60 -16.20 -10.41 4.99
CA HIS A 60 -16.37 -11.54 4.07
C HIS A 60 -17.78 -11.63 3.49
N GLU A 61 -18.79 -11.69 4.37
CA GLU A 61 -20.20 -11.82 3.98
C GLU A 61 -20.64 -10.65 3.09
N GLN A 62 -20.26 -9.42 3.45
CA GLN A 62 -20.61 -8.23 2.68
C GLN A 62 -19.94 -8.22 1.30
N LEU A 63 -18.70 -8.70 1.18
CA LEU A 63 -18.02 -8.82 -0.11
C LEU A 63 -18.66 -9.89 -1.00
N VAL A 64 -19.10 -11.02 -0.42
CA VAL A 64 -19.83 -12.07 -1.15
C VAL A 64 -21.17 -11.52 -1.68
N GLU A 65 -21.95 -10.85 -0.83
CA GLU A 65 -23.21 -10.23 -1.24
C GLU A 65 -23.01 -9.22 -2.39
N LEU A 66 -21.96 -8.39 -2.31
CA LEU A 66 -21.63 -7.44 -3.37
C LEU A 66 -21.26 -8.13 -4.69
N ASP A 67 -20.56 -9.26 -4.63
CA ASP A 67 -20.20 -10.05 -5.81
C ASP A 67 -21.39 -10.74 -6.45
N GLU A 68 -22.39 -11.13 -5.65
CA GLU A 68 -23.66 -11.69 -6.13
C GLU A 68 -24.54 -10.62 -6.78
N MET A 69 -24.50 -9.39 -6.26
CA MET A 69 -25.22 -8.24 -6.82
C MET A 69 -24.55 -7.66 -8.09
N SER A 70 -23.27 -7.95 -8.31
CA SER A 70 -22.54 -7.51 -9.51
C SER A 70 -23.00 -8.28 -10.75
N THR A 71 -23.73 -7.59 -11.64
CA THR A 71 -24.31 -8.17 -12.86
C THR A 71 -23.53 -7.85 -14.15
N GLY A 72 -22.45 -7.07 -14.07
CA GLY A 72 -21.65 -6.64 -15.22
C GLY A 72 -20.60 -7.67 -15.63
N GLN A 73 -20.59 -8.08 -16.91
CA GLN A 73 -19.48 -8.83 -17.49
C GLN A 73 -18.20 -7.99 -17.45
N GLY A 74 -17.12 -8.55 -16.88
CA GLY A 74 -15.81 -7.89 -16.79
C GLY A 74 -15.55 -7.09 -15.50
N VAL A 75 -16.51 -7.04 -14.57
CA VAL A 75 -16.26 -6.48 -13.23
C VAL A 75 -15.53 -7.52 -12.38
N VAL A 76 -14.37 -7.15 -11.84
CA VAL A 76 -13.64 -8.02 -10.92
C VAL A 76 -14.39 -8.13 -9.61
N LYS A 77 -14.61 -9.37 -9.21
CA LYS A 77 -15.26 -9.73 -7.95
C LYS A 77 -14.38 -9.32 -6.78
N HIS A 78 -14.95 -8.70 -5.75
CA HIS A 78 -14.22 -8.30 -4.56
C HIS A 78 -13.59 -9.49 -3.83
N MET A 79 -14.24 -10.66 -3.85
CA MET A 79 -13.65 -11.89 -3.31
C MET A 79 -12.38 -12.33 -4.06
N GLU A 80 -12.19 -11.92 -5.31
CA GLU A 80 -10.95 -12.15 -6.03
C GLU A 80 -9.80 -11.26 -5.54
N LEU A 81 -10.11 -10.08 -4.99
CA LEU A 81 -9.15 -9.14 -4.43
C LEU A 81 -8.68 -9.54 -3.02
N VAL A 82 -9.48 -10.35 -2.31
CA VAL A 82 -9.12 -10.95 -1.00
C VAL A 82 -7.85 -11.81 -1.09
N ARG A 83 -7.43 -12.24 -2.29
CA ARG A 83 -6.12 -12.91 -2.54
C ARG A 83 -4.91 -12.12 -2.06
N VAL A 84 -5.05 -10.83 -1.74
CA VAL A 84 -4.02 -10.10 -1.01
C VAL A 84 -3.65 -10.77 0.32
N GLN A 85 -4.60 -11.42 1.00
CA GLN A 85 -4.38 -12.17 2.24
C GLN A 85 -3.37 -13.31 2.06
N ASP A 86 -3.44 -14.06 0.96
CA ASP A 86 -2.53 -15.17 0.69
C ASP A 86 -1.07 -14.71 0.67
N HIS A 87 -0.83 -13.53 0.10
CA HIS A 87 0.50 -12.93 0.06
C HIS A 87 0.98 -12.54 1.47
N TRP A 88 0.11 -11.91 2.28
CA TRP A 88 0.43 -11.52 3.65
C TRP A 88 0.66 -12.71 4.58
N ILE A 89 -0.25 -13.69 4.56
CA ILE A 89 -0.12 -14.94 5.31
C ILE A 89 1.15 -15.65 4.88
N GLY A 90 1.36 -15.80 3.57
CA GLY A 90 2.54 -16.44 3.02
C GLY A 90 3.84 -15.76 3.46
N PHE A 91 3.87 -14.43 3.51
CA PHE A 91 5.00 -13.67 4.05
C PHE A 91 5.24 -13.99 5.54
N ILE A 92 4.20 -13.96 6.38
CA ILE A 92 4.30 -14.24 7.82
C ILE A 92 4.77 -15.66 8.10
N VAL A 93 4.18 -16.65 7.43
CA VAL A 93 4.50 -18.07 7.63
C VAL A 93 5.71 -18.54 6.82
N ARG A 94 6.45 -17.61 6.19
CA ARG A 94 7.65 -17.86 5.38
C ARG A 94 7.43 -18.87 4.23
N ARG A 95 6.24 -18.87 3.63
CA ARG A 95 5.95 -19.61 2.39
C ARG A 95 6.53 -18.86 1.18
N ALA A 96 6.66 -19.57 0.07
CA ALA A 96 7.04 -18.97 -1.20
C ALA A 96 5.94 -18.01 -1.66
N VAL A 97 6.22 -16.71 -1.57
CA VAL A 97 5.40 -15.63 -2.15
C VAL A 97 6.25 -14.84 -3.14
N GLN A 98 5.61 -14.15 -4.08
CA GLN A 98 6.30 -13.23 -4.98
C GLN A 98 7.08 -12.21 -4.13
N LYS A 99 8.41 -12.21 -4.23
CA LYS A 99 9.23 -11.19 -3.59
C LYS A 99 9.60 -10.12 -4.60
N VAL A 100 9.81 -8.90 -4.11
CA VAL A 100 10.30 -7.76 -4.85
C VAL A 100 11.58 -7.24 -4.19
N GLY A 101 12.46 -6.66 -5.00
CA GLY A 101 13.69 -6.01 -4.54
C GLY A 101 13.47 -4.58 -4.01
N ASP A 102 14.54 -3.99 -3.46
CA ASP A 102 14.53 -2.65 -2.83
C ASP A 102 14.05 -1.49 -3.75
N LYS A 103 14.07 -1.69 -5.08
CA LYS A 103 13.70 -0.68 -6.09
C LYS A 103 12.39 -1.01 -6.81
N GLU A 104 11.73 -2.08 -6.39
CA GLU A 104 10.53 -2.62 -6.99
C GLU A 104 9.35 -2.46 -6.03
N VAL A 105 8.15 -2.44 -6.59
CA VAL A 105 6.90 -2.49 -5.83
C VAL A 105 5.99 -3.55 -6.43
N LEU A 106 5.39 -4.36 -5.57
CA LEU A 106 4.36 -5.31 -5.94
C LEU A 106 3.01 -4.58 -6.01
N VAL A 107 2.46 -4.44 -7.21
CA VAL A 107 1.18 -3.78 -7.43
C VAL A 107 0.06 -4.83 -7.47
N LYS A 108 -1.00 -4.56 -6.71
CA LYS A 108 -2.27 -5.27 -6.73
C LYS A 108 -3.28 -4.40 -7.48
N GLY A 109 -3.54 -4.76 -8.73
CA GLY A 109 -4.36 -3.96 -9.61
C GLY A 109 -5.85 -4.10 -9.30
N GLU A 110 -6.62 -3.13 -9.81
CA GLU A 110 -8.08 -3.15 -9.71
C GLU A 110 -8.71 -4.29 -10.51
N ASP A 111 -8.02 -4.74 -11.57
CA ASP A 111 -8.43 -5.88 -12.41
C ASP A 111 -8.04 -7.24 -11.80
N GLY A 112 -7.62 -7.26 -10.53
CA GLY A 112 -7.19 -8.49 -9.85
C GLY A 112 -5.83 -9.02 -10.33
N ASP A 113 -5.16 -8.30 -11.24
CA ASP A 113 -3.80 -8.61 -11.67
C ASP A 113 -2.79 -8.31 -10.55
N THR A 114 -1.65 -8.98 -10.63
CA THR A 114 -0.49 -8.67 -9.80
C THR A 114 0.70 -8.46 -10.71
N ARG A 115 1.41 -7.34 -10.53
CA ARG A 115 2.57 -6.99 -11.34
C ARG A 115 3.66 -6.35 -10.50
N VAL A 116 4.90 -6.46 -10.98
CA VAL A 116 6.06 -5.83 -10.35
C VAL A 116 6.43 -4.60 -11.16
N GLU A 117 6.60 -3.48 -10.48
CA GLU A 117 6.92 -2.21 -11.11
C GLU A 117 8.19 -1.58 -10.53
N MET A 118 8.98 -0.95 -11.41
CA MET A 118 10.24 -0.29 -11.04
C MET A 118 9.99 1.15 -10.60
N LEU A 119 10.34 1.46 -9.34
CA LEU A 119 10.05 2.76 -8.70
C LEU A 119 10.71 3.96 -9.39
N HIS A 120 11.81 3.74 -10.11
CA HIS A 120 12.60 4.80 -10.73
C HIS A 120 12.43 4.89 -12.26
N GLU A 121 11.74 3.93 -12.86
CA GLU A 121 11.52 3.89 -14.31
C GLU A 121 10.10 4.31 -14.66
N MET A 122 9.11 3.90 -13.87
CA MET A 122 7.73 4.22 -14.19
C MET A 122 7.38 5.65 -13.82
N SER A 123 6.90 6.39 -14.81
CA SER A 123 6.55 7.83 -14.70
C SER A 123 5.64 8.14 -13.51
N ARG A 124 4.68 7.25 -13.20
CA ARG A 124 3.77 7.41 -12.07
C ARG A 124 4.48 7.41 -10.70
N TRP A 125 5.50 6.57 -10.53
CA TRP A 125 6.28 6.50 -9.30
C TRP A 125 7.25 7.66 -9.19
N VAL A 126 7.90 8.00 -10.31
CA VAL A 126 8.78 9.18 -10.40
C VAL A 126 8.01 10.44 -10.04
N GLU A 127 6.83 10.64 -10.61
CA GLU A 127 5.99 11.80 -10.33
C GLU A 127 5.45 11.77 -8.88
N ARG A 128 5.01 10.61 -8.38
CA ARG A 128 4.61 10.47 -6.97
C ARG A 128 5.73 10.86 -6.02
N LYS A 129 6.95 10.38 -6.26
CA LYS A 129 8.14 10.72 -5.49
C LYS A 129 8.42 12.22 -5.56
N ARG A 130 8.39 12.81 -6.76
CA ARG A 130 8.57 14.25 -6.96
C ARG A 130 7.56 15.09 -6.16
N ARG A 131 6.28 14.71 -6.14
CA ARG A 131 5.26 15.40 -5.32
C ARG A 131 5.56 15.29 -3.83
N LEU A 132 5.98 14.12 -3.35
CA LEU A 132 6.36 13.93 -1.94
C LEU A 132 7.63 14.72 -1.58
N GLU A 133 8.58 14.86 -2.50
CA GLU A 133 9.78 15.68 -2.30
C GLU A 133 9.44 17.16 -2.13
N VAL A 134 8.41 17.67 -2.82
CA VAL A 134 7.92 19.04 -2.61
C VAL A 134 7.43 19.22 -1.18
N LEU A 135 6.64 18.29 -0.66
CA LEU A 135 6.20 18.30 0.75
C LEU A 135 7.40 18.21 1.71
N GLY A 136 8.40 17.40 1.36
CA GLY A 136 9.63 17.25 2.13
C GLY A 136 10.48 18.52 2.25
N ARG A 137 10.33 19.49 1.34
CA ARG A 137 11.06 20.77 1.40
C ARG A 137 10.51 21.71 2.46
N ASP A 138 9.24 21.55 2.84
CA ASP A 138 8.58 22.42 3.81
C ASP A 138 7.84 21.65 4.91
N VAL A 139 8.53 20.66 5.47
CA VAL A 139 8.04 19.88 6.61
C VAL A 139 7.74 20.78 7.82
N LYS A 140 8.45 21.90 7.97
CA LYS A 140 8.24 22.84 9.07
C LYS A 140 6.86 23.51 8.99
N SER A 141 6.44 23.98 7.83
CA SER A 141 5.09 24.55 7.67
C SER A 141 4.00 23.49 7.86
N MET A 142 4.23 22.25 7.40
CA MET A 142 3.29 21.15 7.65
C MET A 142 3.12 20.88 9.15
N ILE A 143 4.22 20.79 9.90
CA ILE A 143 4.19 20.60 11.35
C ILE A 143 3.46 21.77 12.01
N TRP A 144 3.73 23.01 11.59
CA TRP A 144 3.10 24.21 12.16
C TRP A 144 1.57 24.19 12.02
N VAL A 145 1.03 23.76 10.86
CA VAL A 145 -0.42 23.60 10.66
C VAL A 145 -1.02 22.59 11.64
N PHE A 146 -0.33 21.47 11.90
CA PHE A 146 -0.80 20.48 12.88
C PHE A 146 -0.85 21.04 14.30
N TRP A 147 0.08 21.90 14.68
CA TRP A 147 0.09 22.56 16.00
C TRP A 147 -0.89 23.72 16.11
N ALA A 148 -1.26 24.37 15.00
CA ALA A 148 -2.24 25.48 14.99
C ALA A 148 -3.70 25.01 15.01
N LEU A 149 -3.95 23.72 14.76
CA LEU A 149 -5.28 23.10 14.73
C LEU A 149 -5.62 22.27 16.00
N GLY A 150 -4.73 22.25 16.99
CA GLY A 150 -4.94 21.66 18.32
C GLY A 150 -4.87 22.71 19.41
#